data_AF-A6R0Y0-F1
#
_entry.id   AF-A6R0Y0-F1
#
_cell.length_a   1.000
_cell.length_b   1.000
_cell.length_c   1.000
_cell.angle_alpha   90.00
_cell.angle_beta   90.00
_cell.angle_gamma   90.00
#
_symmetry.space_group_name_H-M   'P 1'
#
loop_
_entity.id
_entity.type
_entity.pdbx_description
1 polymer ?
#
loop_
_entity_poly.entity_id
_entity_poly.type
_entity_poly.pdbx_seq_one_letter_code
_entity_poly.pdbx_strand_id
1 'polypeptide(L)'
;MASHPPSACCTRGFKHQGIASGEIKKIGDISFTKGGGLDVGYVAHPYFVAAEELLAIKGPYAISAAQTDSVFPSNLRHDTEELLIKVGLPWQITLFSGTEHGFSVRGDLSNKAVRFAKEQAFVQAVTWFGEHL
;
A
#
# COMPACT_ATOMS: atom_id res chain seq x y z
N MET A 1 11.35 31.71 -5.01
CA MET A 1 10.86 30.69 -5.96
C MET A 1 9.73 31.31 -6.76
N ALA A 2 9.92 31.57 -8.04
CA ALA A 2 8.87 32.12 -8.89
C ALA A 2 8.19 30.97 -9.64
N SER A 3 7.13 30.39 -9.07
CA SER A 3 6.19 29.58 -9.83
C SER A 3 5.31 30.54 -10.64
N HIS A 4 5.38 30.47 -11.96
CA HIS A 4 4.46 31.23 -12.80
C HIS A 4 3.03 30.73 -12.59
N PRO A 5 2.03 31.63 -12.60
CA PRO A 5 0.63 31.24 -12.49
C PRO A 5 0.22 30.34 -13.68
N PRO A 6 -0.71 29.40 -13.49
CA PRO A 6 -1.17 28.50 -14.54
C PRO A 6 -1.63 29.26 -15.79
N SER A 7 -1.09 28.92 -16.96
CA SER A 7 -1.47 29.50 -18.23
C SER A 7 -2.77 28.86 -18.76
N ALA A 8 -3.40 29.49 -19.75
CA ALA A 8 -4.73 29.08 -20.25
C ALA A 8 -4.81 27.62 -20.76
N CYS A 9 -3.68 26.94 -21.02
CA CYS A 9 -3.69 25.52 -21.38
C CYS A 9 -4.02 24.59 -20.21
N CYS A 10 -3.78 25.00 -18.97
CA CYS A 10 -4.07 24.20 -17.77
C CYS A 10 -5.54 24.27 -17.35
N THR A 11 -6.28 25.32 -17.75
CA THR A 11 -7.69 25.54 -17.37
C THR A 11 -8.67 25.32 -18.52
N ARG A 12 -8.20 25.20 -19.76
CA ARG A 12 -9.01 24.81 -20.91
C ARG A 12 -8.95 23.31 -21.12
N GLY A 13 -9.95 22.59 -20.58
CA GLY A 13 -10.19 21.21 -20.97
C GLY A 13 -10.64 21.16 -22.44
N PHE A 14 -9.78 20.67 -23.33
CA PHE A 14 -10.21 20.30 -24.68
C PHE A 14 -10.95 18.97 -24.59
N LYS A 15 -12.27 19.01 -24.81
CA LYS A 15 -13.07 17.79 -24.96
C LYS A 15 -12.83 17.25 -26.36
N HIS A 16 -11.98 16.22 -26.50
CA HIS A 16 -11.87 15.50 -27.76
C HIS A 16 -13.21 14.80 -28.02
N GLN A 17 -13.99 15.33 -28.97
CA GLN A 17 -15.12 14.61 -29.54
C GLN A 17 -14.59 13.70 -30.65
N GLY A 18 -14.29 12.48 -30.27
CA GLY A 18 -13.96 11.39 -31.20
C GLY A 18 -14.66 10.13 -30.75
N ILE A 19 -15.11 9.31 -31.69
CA ILE A 19 -15.50 7.94 -31.40
C ILE A 19 -14.20 7.19 -31.13
N ALA A 20 -14.04 6.62 -29.94
CA ALA A 20 -12.87 5.82 -29.61
C ALA A 20 -12.79 4.65 -30.61
N SER A 21 -11.78 4.64 -31.47
CA SER A 21 -11.48 3.51 -32.35
C SER A 21 -10.37 2.68 -31.73
N GLY A 22 -10.65 1.42 -31.44
CA GLY A 22 -9.70 0.48 -30.84
C GLY A 22 -10.40 -0.77 -30.33
N GLU A 23 -9.62 -1.79 -30.02
CA GLU A 23 -10.12 -3.03 -29.41
C GLU A 23 -9.63 -3.08 -27.95
N ILE A 24 -10.57 -3.27 -27.01
CA ILE A 24 -10.21 -3.53 -25.62
C ILE A 24 -9.72 -4.97 -25.55
N LYS A 25 -8.40 -5.17 -25.52
CA LYS A 25 -7.79 -6.49 -25.30
C LYS A 25 -7.44 -6.68 -23.84
N LYS A 26 -7.97 -7.75 -23.26
CA LYS A 26 -7.60 -8.24 -21.93
C LYS A 26 -6.17 -8.81 -22.01
N ILE A 27 -5.20 -8.15 -21.37
CA ILE A 27 -3.84 -8.68 -21.21
C ILE A 27 -3.79 -9.40 -19.86
N GLY A 28 -3.84 -10.73 -19.88
CA GLY A 28 -3.79 -11.59 -18.68
C GLY A 28 -5.14 -11.81 -17.97
N ASP A 29 -5.16 -12.74 -17.02
CA ASP A 29 -6.32 -13.04 -16.17
C ASP A 29 -6.37 -12.17 -14.91
N ILE A 30 -6.33 -10.85 -15.09
CA ILE A 30 -6.79 -9.95 -14.02
C ILE A 30 -8.32 -10.04 -14.01
N SER A 31 -8.85 -11.08 -13.36
CA SER A 31 -10.25 -11.12 -12.99
C SER A 31 -10.43 -10.16 -11.83
N PHE A 32 -11.02 -8.99 -12.10
CA PHE A 32 -11.78 -8.30 -11.05
C PHE A 32 -12.95 -9.23 -10.72
N THR A 33 -12.73 -10.14 -9.77
CA THR A 33 -13.71 -11.13 -9.33
C THR A 33 -15.02 -10.41 -9.00
N LYS A 34 -16.17 -11.07 -9.21
CA LYS A 34 -17.51 -10.50 -8.98
C LYS A 34 -17.57 -9.84 -7.59
N GLY A 35 -17.38 -8.52 -7.55
CA GLY A 35 -17.18 -7.76 -6.31
C GLY A 35 -16.08 -6.67 -6.36
N GLY A 36 -15.20 -6.68 -7.36
CA GLY A 36 -14.29 -5.55 -7.68
C GLY A 36 -13.27 -5.18 -6.58
N GLY A 37 -12.84 -6.15 -5.76
CA GLY A 37 -11.88 -5.95 -4.67
C GLY A 37 -10.45 -6.40 -5.01
N LEU A 38 -9.54 -6.26 -4.03
CA LEU A 38 -8.19 -6.82 -4.06
C LEU A 38 -8.21 -8.28 -3.58
N ASP A 39 -7.55 -9.19 -4.29
CA ASP A 39 -7.45 -10.60 -3.88
C ASP A 39 -6.49 -10.79 -2.69
N VAL A 40 -5.39 -10.03 -2.67
CA VAL A 40 -4.36 -10.01 -1.62
C VAL A 40 -3.88 -8.58 -1.40
N GLY A 41 -3.69 -8.17 -0.16
CA GLY A 41 -3.18 -6.85 0.20
C GLY A 41 -1.83 -6.88 0.92
N TYR A 42 -0.98 -5.91 0.61
CA TYR A 42 0.28 -5.67 1.30
C TYR A 42 0.53 -4.17 1.40
N VAL A 43 1.06 -3.71 2.54
CA VAL A 43 1.48 -2.33 2.74
C VAL A 43 2.78 -2.25 3.54
N ALA A 44 3.61 -1.26 3.25
CA ALA A 44 4.77 -0.92 4.06
C ALA A 44 4.62 0.53 4.54
N HIS A 45 4.89 0.77 5.83
CA HIS A 45 4.67 2.05 6.54
C HIS A 45 3.26 2.66 6.35
N PRO A 46 2.18 1.98 6.77
CA PRO A 46 0.81 2.45 6.55
C PRO A 46 0.59 3.90 7.00
N TYR A 47 -0.24 4.63 6.25
CA TYR A 47 -0.67 5.96 6.61
C TYR A 47 -2.15 5.94 6.93
N PHE A 48 -2.52 6.35 8.15
CA PHE A 48 -3.92 6.49 8.59
C PHE A 48 -4.79 5.25 8.27
N VAL A 49 -4.55 4.16 9.01
CA VAL A 49 -5.36 2.95 8.91
C VAL A 49 -6.66 3.16 9.67
N ALA A 50 -7.80 3.23 8.98
CA ALA A 50 -9.11 3.30 9.61
C ALA A 50 -9.60 1.89 10.01
N ALA A 51 -10.31 1.79 11.14
CA ALA A 51 -10.82 0.51 11.62
C ALA A 51 -11.83 -0.12 10.63
N GLU A 52 -12.64 0.72 9.98
CA GLU A 52 -13.61 0.30 8.99
C GLU A 52 -12.95 -0.30 7.75
N GLU A 53 -11.79 0.24 7.34
CA GLU A 53 -11.03 -0.30 6.21
C GLU A 53 -10.47 -1.68 6.52
N LEU A 54 -9.96 -1.88 7.74
CA LEU A 54 -9.47 -3.19 8.19
C LEU A 54 -10.60 -4.22 8.26
N LEU A 55 -11.76 -3.85 8.81
CA LEU A 55 -12.92 -4.73 8.89
C LEU A 55 -13.52 -5.07 7.52
N ALA A 56 -13.30 -4.23 6.52
CA ALA A 56 -13.76 -4.43 5.15
C ALA A 56 -12.80 -5.30 4.30
N ILE A 57 -11.67 -5.73 4.84
CA ILE A 57 -10.73 -6.62 4.15
C ILE A 57 -11.41 -7.95 3.81
N LYS A 58 -11.26 -8.39 2.56
CA LYS A 58 -11.87 -9.63 2.02
C LYS A 58 -10.86 -10.68 1.57
N GLY A 59 -9.57 -10.39 1.68
CA GLY A 59 -8.48 -11.30 1.32
C GLY A 59 -7.29 -11.20 2.29
N PRO A 60 -6.25 -12.03 2.12
CA PRO A 60 -5.07 -11.99 2.96
C PRO A 60 -4.42 -10.61 2.99
N TYR A 61 -3.99 -10.14 4.17
CA TYR A 61 -3.42 -8.81 4.36
C TYR A 61 -2.14 -8.77 5.18
N ALA A 62 -1.08 -8.14 4.66
CA ALA A 62 0.20 -8.01 5.36
C ALA A 62 0.70 -6.57 5.50
N ILE A 63 1.37 -6.29 6.62
CA ILE A 63 1.95 -4.99 6.96
C ILE A 63 3.43 -5.14 7.30
N SER A 64 4.26 -4.26 6.72
CA SER A 64 5.61 -3.93 7.19
C SER A 64 5.57 -2.64 8.00
N ALA A 65 5.71 -2.72 9.31
CA ALA A 65 5.60 -1.59 10.24
C ALA A 65 6.96 -1.06 10.70
N ALA A 66 7.04 0.26 10.90
CA ALA A 66 8.20 0.91 11.49
C ALA A 66 8.10 0.95 13.02
N GLN A 67 9.24 0.86 13.71
CA GLN A 67 9.27 0.95 15.18
C GLN A 67 8.81 2.32 15.66
N THR A 68 9.45 3.38 15.15
CA THR A 68 9.23 4.77 15.56
C THR A 68 8.41 5.48 14.49
N ASP A 69 7.10 5.33 14.56
CA ASP A 69 6.18 5.86 13.56
C ASP A 69 5.12 6.75 14.23
N SER A 70 5.07 8.03 13.87
CA SER A 70 4.07 8.96 14.39
C SER A 70 2.71 8.83 13.69
N VAL A 71 2.66 8.17 12.54
CA VAL A 71 1.47 7.94 11.74
C VAL A 71 0.84 6.58 12.05
N PHE A 72 1.67 5.56 12.24
CA PHE A 72 1.26 4.21 12.64
C PHE A 72 1.91 3.79 13.98
N PRO A 73 1.59 4.52 15.08
CA PRO A 73 2.17 4.30 16.40
C PRO A 73 1.72 2.97 17.02
N SER A 74 2.42 2.52 18.06
CA SER A 74 2.21 1.20 18.69
C SER A 74 0.77 0.90 19.08
N ASN A 75 0.04 1.87 19.63
CA ASN A 75 -1.37 1.69 19.97
C ASN A 75 -2.22 1.36 18.73
N LEU A 76 -2.06 2.11 17.64
CA LEU A 76 -2.79 1.85 16.40
C LEU A 76 -2.37 0.52 15.75
N ARG A 77 -1.11 0.10 15.93
CA ARG A 77 -0.65 -1.22 15.48
C ARG A 77 -1.31 -2.36 16.24
N HIS A 78 -1.42 -2.25 17.56
CA HIS A 78 -2.09 -3.25 18.39
C HIS A 78 -3.59 -3.28 18.09
N ASP A 79 -4.23 -2.12 17.92
CA ASP A 79 -5.64 -2.05 17.51
C ASP A 79 -5.84 -2.73 16.14
N THR A 80 -4.92 -2.49 15.20
CA THR A 80 -4.90 -3.16 13.90
C THR A 80 -4.79 -4.68 14.03
N GLU A 81 -3.89 -5.17 14.89
CA GLU A 81 -3.73 -6.59 15.17
C GLU A 81 -5.03 -7.21 15.69
N GLU A 82 -5.67 -6.58 16.67
CA GLU A 82 -6.96 -7.04 17.20
C GLU A 82 -8.05 -7.08 16.13
N LEU A 83 -8.09 -6.09 15.23
CA LEU A 83 -9.06 -6.04 14.14
C LEU A 83 -8.79 -7.12 13.09
N LEU A 84 -7.53 -7.35 12.70
CA LEU A 84 -7.17 -8.40 11.75
C LEU A 84 -7.48 -9.81 12.31
N ILE A 85 -7.29 -10.01 13.62
CA ILE A 85 -7.72 -11.25 14.30
C ILE A 85 -9.24 -11.43 14.17
N LYS A 86 -10.03 -10.36 14.38
CA LYS A 86 -11.51 -10.42 14.26
C LYS A 86 -11.98 -10.69 12.83
N VAL A 87 -11.27 -10.17 11.83
CA VAL A 87 -11.57 -10.42 10.40
C VAL A 87 -11.41 -11.91 10.05
N GLY A 88 -10.47 -12.60 10.69
CA GLY A 88 -10.32 -14.06 10.55
C GLY A 88 -9.74 -14.52 9.21
N LEU A 89 -9.17 -13.59 8.44
CA LEU A 89 -8.42 -13.87 7.21
C LEU A 89 -6.92 -14.00 7.50
N PRO A 90 -6.11 -14.64 6.65
CA PRO A 90 -4.67 -14.70 6.84
C PRO A 90 -4.06 -13.30 6.92
N TRP A 91 -3.24 -13.05 7.94
CA TRP A 91 -2.60 -11.76 8.11
C TRP A 91 -1.18 -11.89 8.67
N GLN A 92 -0.36 -10.86 8.41
CA GLN A 92 1.00 -10.76 8.93
C GLN A 92 1.35 -9.31 9.25
N ILE A 93 1.94 -9.07 10.42
CA ILE A 93 2.58 -7.79 10.74
C ILE A 93 4.05 -8.05 11.08
N THR A 94 4.97 -7.40 10.37
CA THR A 94 6.41 -7.43 10.67
C THR A 94 6.85 -6.07 11.16
N LEU A 95 7.43 -6.01 12.36
CA LEU A 95 7.95 -4.77 12.95
C LEU A 95 9.47 -4.70 12.80
N PHE A 96 9.98 -3.63 12.21
CA PHE A 96 11.42 -3.41 12.05
C PHE A 96 11.98 -2.42 13.06
N SER A 97 12.96 -2.83 13.86
CA SER A 97 13.64 -1.95 14.82
C SER A 97 14.56 -0.95 14.12
N GLY A 98 14.74 0.23 14.73
CA GLY A 98 15.58 1.30 14.20
C GLY A 98 15.05 1.93 12.90
N THR A 99 13.75 1.80 12.63
CA THR A 99 13.10 2.37 11.45
C THR A 99 12.06 3.41 11.83
N GLU A 100 11.87 4.36 10.92
CA GLU A 100 10.88 5.42 11.02
C GLU A 100 9.86 5.33 9.88
N HIS A 101 8.81 6.15 9.95
CA HIS A 101 7.82 6.24 8.89
C HIS A 101 8.47 6.46 7.52
N GLY A 102 8.04 5.69 6.51
CA GLY A 102 8.60 5.77 5.17
C GLY A 102 9.87 4.96 4.93
N PHE A 103 10.36 4.15 5.89
CA PHE A 103 11.64 3.42 5.74
C PHE A 103 11.74 2.58 4.46
N SER A 104 10.64 1.96 4.00
CA SER A 104 10.66 1.09 2.81
C SER A 104 10.82 1.88 1.49
N VAL A 105 10.51 3.18 1.48
CA VAL A 105 10.64 4.03 0.28
C VAL A 105 11.78 5.04 0.42
N ARG A 106 11.82 5.77 1.55
CA ARG A 106 12.69 6.93 1.80
C ARG A 106 13.79 6.67 2.83
N GLY A 107 13.96 5.43 3.28
CA GLY A 107 14.96 5.09 4.28
C GLY A 107 16.39 5.43 3.84
N ASP A 108 17.20 5.95 4.77
CA ASP A 108 18.62 6.19 4.57
C ASP A 108 19.37 4.86 4.38
N LEU A 109 19.92 4.66 3.17
CA LEU A 109 20.63 3.43 2.80
C LEU A 109 22.05 3.34 3.40
N SER A 110 22.58 4.43 3.98
CA SER A 110 23.84 4.41 4.71
C SER A 110 23.67 3.74 6.09
N ASN A 111 22.47 3.81 6.66
CA ASN A 111 22.10 3.08 7.86
C ASN A 111 21.79 1.62 7.53
N LYS A 112 22.62 0.70 8.02
CA LYS A 112 22.49 -0.74 7.76
C LYS A 112 21.15 -1.32 8.21
N ALA A 113 20.60 -0.86 9.34
CA ALA A 113 19.33 -1.37 9.86
C ALA A 113 18.15 -0.96 8.96
N VAL A 114 18.14 0.30 8.52
CA VAL A 114 17.10 0.82 7.62
C VAL A 114 17.20 0.18 6.24
N ARG A 115 18.41 0.02 5.70
CA ARG A 115 18.64 -0.69 4.44
C ARG A 115 18.13 -2.14 4.51
N PHE A 116 18.51 -2.87 5.56
CA PHE A 116 18.04 -4.23 5.79
C PHE A 116 16.51 -4.28 5.87
N ALA A 117 15.90 -3.42 6.67
CA ALA A 117 14.44 -3.37 6.82
C ALA A 117 13.75 -3.09 5.49
N LYS A 118 14.27 -2.16 4.67
CA LYS A 118 13.73 -1.88 3.34
C LYS A 118 13.80 -3.10 2.42
N GLU A 119 14.92 -3.80 2.40
CA GLU A 119 15.09 -5.04 1.63
C GLU A 119 14.15 -6.14 2.14
N GLN A 120 14.00 -6.29 3.45
CA GLN A 120 13.09 -7.28 4.04
C GLN A 120 11.62 -6.94 3.81
N ALA A 121 11.23 -5.67 3.79
CA ALA A 121 9.89 -5.27 3.42
C ALA A 121 9.56 -5.69 1.97
N PHE A 122 10.53 -5.59 1.05
CA PHE A 122 10.36 -6.10 -0.31
C PHE A 122 10.25 -7.63 -0.35
N VAL A 123 11.14 -8.34 0.36
CA VAL A 123 11.10 -9.80 0.44
C VAL A 123 9.76 -10.28 1.01
N GLN A 124 9.29 -9.68 2.11
CA GLN A 124 7.98 -9.98 2.68
C GLN A 124 6.86 -9.80 1.65
N ALA A 125 6.87 -8.71 0.88
CA ALA A 125 5.85 -8.50 -0.16
C ALA A 125 5.84 -9.62 -1.19
N VAL A 126 7.02 -9.98 -1.72
CA VAL A 126 7.15 -11.04 -2.74
C VAL A 126 6.73 -12.39 -2.17
N THR A 127 7.17 -12.73 -0.96
CA THR A 127 6.78 -13.98 -0.30
C THR A 127 5.29 -14.02 -0.02
N TRP A 128 4.71 -12.92 0.47
CA TRP A 128 3.28 -12.82 0.78
C TRP A 128 2.41 -13.03 -0.46
N PHE A 129 2.74 -12.33 -1.55
CA PHE A 129 2.03 -12.50 -2.81
C PHE A 129 2.26 -13.90 -3.41
N GLY A 130 3.47 -14.46 -3.31
CA GLY A 130 3.73 -15.81 -3.81
C GLY A 130 2.95 -16.92 -3.09
N GLU A 131 2.59 -16.72 -1.82
CA GLU A 131 1.79 -17.67 -1.04
C GLU A 131 0.28 -17.52 -1.28
N HIS A 132 -0.19 -16.28 -1.48
CA HIS A 132 -1.62 -15.97 -1.39
C HIS A 132 -2.30 -15.55 -2.72
N LEU A 133 -1.53 -15.32 -3.79
CA LEU A 133 -2.01 -14.84 -5.10
C LEU A 133 -1.93 -15.96 -6.15
#